data_AF-A0A6G2D7C2-F1
#
_entry.id   AF-A0A6G2D7C2-F1
#
_cell.length_a   1.000
_cell.length_b   1.000
_cell.length_c   1.000
_cell.angle_alpha   90.00
_cell.angle_beta   90.00
_cell.angle_gamma   90.00
#
_symmetry.space_group_name_H-M   'P 1'
#
loop_
_entity.id
_entity.type
_entity.pdbx_description
1 polymer ?
#
loop_
_entity_poly.entity_id
_entity_poly.type
_entity_poly.pdbx_seq_one_letter_code
_entity_poly.pdbx_strand_id
1 'polypeptide(L)'
;IRSHQKLSIEDYEPYFRAFDPKEYNPREWAKQAKAAGMKYMVLTAKHHDGFCLFDSKFTDYKATNTPAGRDLVKEFVDAVRAEGLK
;
A
#
# COMPACT_ATOMS: atom_id res chain seq x y z
N ILE A 1 -13.52 5.83 -7.40
CA ILE A 1 -13.04 6.29 -8.72
C ILE A 1 -13.54 5.35 -9.81
N ARG A 2 -13.11 4.08 -9.88
CA ARG A 2 -13.65 3.09 -10.85
C ARG A 2 -15.18 2.96 -10.86
N SER A 3 -15.81 2.83 -9.68
CA SER A 3 -17.28 2.68 -9.58
C SER A 3 -18.05 3.90 -10.13
N HIS A 4 -17.71 5.11 -9.69
CA HIS A 4 -18.40 6.33 -10.12
C HIS A 4 -18.10 6.72 -11.57
N GLN A 5 -16.88 6.47 -12.05
CA GLN A 5 -16.46 6.80 -13.42
C GLN A 5 -16.66 5.66 -14.42
N LYS A 6 -17.18 4.50 -13.98
CA LYS A 6 -17.39 3.29 -14.78
C LYS A 6 -16.15 2.86 -15.59
N LEU A 7 -14.96 3.01 -15.00
CA LEU A 7 -13.70 2.62 -15.63
C LEU A 7 -13.59 1.10 -15.69
N SER A 8 -13.19 0.58 -16.85
CA SER A 8 -12.90 -0.84 -17.01
C SER A 8 -11.61 -1.25 -16.26
N ILE A 9 -11.19 -2.51 -16.40
CA ILE A 9 -9.87 -2.92 -15.92
C ILE A 9 -8.78 -2.32 -16.81
N GLU A 10 -8.98 -2.34 -18.14
CA GLU A 10 -8.04 -1.78 -19.12
C GLU A 10 -7.82 -0.28 -18.90
N ASP A 11 -8.88 0.48 -18.57
CA ASP A 11 -8.76 1.91 -18.27
C ASP A 11 -7.92 2.19 -17.01
N TYR A 12 -7.81 1.21 -16.11
CA TYR A 12 -7.10 1.35 -14.83
C TYR A 12 -5.67 0.81 -14.87
N GLU A 13 -5.35 -0.02 -15.86
CA GLU A 13 -4.02 -0.60 -16.09
C GLU A 13 -2.88 0.44 -16.18
N PRO A 14 -3.07 1.64 -16.77
CA PRO A 14 -2.01 2.66 -16.78
C PRO A 14 -1.54 3.06 -15.39
N TYR A 15 -2.44 3.09 -14.40
CA TYR A 15 -2.07 3.40 -13.01
C TYR A 15 -1.22 2.28 -12.40
N PHE A 16 -1.56 1.02 -12.69
CA PHE A 16 -0.77 -0.13 -12.26
C PHE A 16 0.65 -0.08 -12.84
N ARG A 17 0.77 0.23 -14.14
CA ARG A 17 2.06 0.32 -14.84
C ARG A 17 2.91 1.52 -14.42
N ALA A 18 2.29 2.59 -13.92
CA ALA A 18 2.98 3.78 -13.44
C ALA A 18 3.23 3.79 -11.92
N PHE A 19 2.77 2.77 -11.18
CA PHE A 19 2.85 2.78 -9.73
C PHE A 19 4.28 2.56 -9.22
N ASP A 20 4.93 3.67 -8.86
CA ASP A 20 6.27 3.73 -8.27
C ASP A 20 6.30 4.80 -7.15
N PRO A 21 5.99 4.43 -5.89
CA PRO A 21 5.95 5.39 -4.80
C PRO A 21 7.37 5.65 -4.26
N LYS A 22 8.11 6.50 -4.97
CA LYS A 22 9.53 6.80 -4.69
C LYS A 22 9.82 7.34 -3.29
N GLU A 23 8.89 8.10 -2.73
CA GLU A 23 9.02 8.70 -1.39
C GLU A 23 8.35 7.86 -0.28
N TYR A 24 7.99 6.61 -0.59
CA TYR A 24 7.40 5.71 0.38
C TYR A 24 8.40 5.34 1.49
N ASN A 25 8.20 5.95 2.67
CA ASN A 25 9.00 5.72 3.87
C ASN A 25 8.10 5.51 5.10
N PRO A 26 7.66 4.27 5.38
CA PRO A 26 6.74 3.99 6.49
C PRO A 26 7.38 4.20 7.87
N ARG A 27 8.72 4.24 7.99
CA ARG A 27 9.40 4.57 9.25
C ARG A 27 9.13 6.00 9.65
N GLU A 28 9.12 6.93 8.70
CA GLU A 28 8.79 8.32 8.96
C GLU A 28 7.33 8.45 9.40
N TRP A 29 6.42 7.73 8.74
CA TRP A 29 5.00 7.73 9.10
C TRP A 29 4.78 7.19 10.52
N ALA A 30 5.44 6.09 10.89
CA ALA A 30 5.34 5.51 12.23
C ALA A 30 5.88 6.44 13.33
N LYS A 31 7.00 7.13 13.08
CA LYS A 31 7.55 8.14 14.00
C LYS A 31 6.57 9.28 14.22
N GLN A 32 5.98 9.80 13.13
CA GLN A 32 5.00 10.89 13.20
C GLN A 32 3.73 10.45 13.95
N ALA A 33 3.22 9.26 13.69
CA ALA A 33 2.06 8.71 14.39
C ALA A 33 2.32 8.58 15.90
N LYS A 34 3.50 8.08 16.29
CA LYS A 34 3.91 7.98 17.70
C LYS A 34 4.06 9.36 18.35
N ALA A 35 4.67 10.32 17.66
CA ALA A 35 4.81 11.69 18.13
C ALA A 35 3.44 12.38 18.34
N ALA A 36 2.46 12.05 17.50
CA ALA A 36 1.07 12.49 17.63
C ALA A 36 0.29 11.78 18.75
N GLY A 37 0.91 10.83 19.48
CA GLY A 37 0.28 10.10 20.59
C GLY A 37 -0.60 8.92 20.16
N MET A 38 -0.59 8.54 18.88
CA MET A 38 -1.31 7.37 18.38
C MET A 38 -0.80 6.09 19.03
N LYS A 39 -1.64 5.05 19.08
CA LYS A 39 -1.32 3.74 19.65
C LYS A 39 -1.42 2.59 18.65
N TYR A 40 -1.99 2.85 17.48
CA TYR A 40 -2.16 1.88 16.41
C TYR A 40 -2.28 2.59 15.06
N MET A 41 -2.01 1.87 13.98
CA MET A 41 -2.20 2.33 12.62
C MET A 41 -2.90 1.25 11.78
N VAL A 42 -3.81 1.66 10.90
CA VAL A 42 -4.54 0.74 10.02
C VAL A 42 -4.18 1.06 8.58
N LEU A 43 -3.65 0.07 7.86
CA LEU A 43 -3.32 0.18 6.44
C LEU A 43 -4.31 -0.63 5.60
N THR A 44 -4.74 -0.05 4.47
CA THR A 44 -5.49 -0.75 3.44
C THR A 44 -4.59 -1.76 2.72
N ALA A 45 -4.64 -3.05 3.09
CA ALA A 45 -3.87 -4.08 2.39
C ALA A 45 -4.39 -4.35 0.96
N LYS A 46 -5.71 -4.20 0.77
CA LYS A 46 -6.42 -4.29 -0.50
C LYS A 46 -7.71 -3.47 -0.38
N HIS A 47 -8.06 -2.72 -1.42
CA HIS A 47 -9.31 -1.96 -1.46
C HIS A 47 -10.30 -2.56 -2.49
N HIS A 48 -11.40 -1.88 -2.77
CA HIS A 48 -12.46 -2.34 -3.67
C HIS A 48 -12.01 -2.54 -5.13
N ASP A 49 -10.90 -1.93 -5.56
CA ASP A 49 -10.34 -2.14 -6.89
C ASP A 49 -9.60 -3.49 -7.05
N GLY A 50 -9.31 -4.17 -5.93
CA GLY A 50 -8.66 -5.47 -5.90
C GLY A 50 -7.12 -5.44 -5.84
N PHE A 51 -6.48 -4.27 -5.90
CA PHE A 51 -5.02 -4.17 -5.91
C PHE A 51 -4.42 -4.53 -4.55
N CYS A 52 -3.54 -5.52 -4.52
CA CYS A 52 -2.89 -5.95 -3.29
C CYS A 52 -1.60 -5.15 -3.05
N LEU A 53 -1.49 -4.48 -1.91
CA LEU A 53 -0.24 -3.80 -1.51
C LEU A 53 0.82 -4.77 -0.94
N PHE A 54 0.45 -6.04 -0.75
CA PHE A 54 1.29 -7.12 -0.24
C PHE A 54 1.58 -8.17 -1.31
N ASP A 55 2.61 -8.98 -1.10
CA ASP A 55 2.99 -10.03 -2.05
C ASP A 55 2.08 -11.26 -1.99
N SER A 56 0.86 -11.13 -2.53
CA SER A 56 -0.10 -12.23 -2.60
C SER A 56 0.39 -13.36 -3.51
N LYS A 57 0.15 -14.62 -3.11
CA LYS A 57 0.38 -15.82 -3.94
C LYS A 57 -0.80 -16.16 -4.86
N PHE A 58 -1.91 -15.41 -4.75
CA PHE A 58 -3.19 -15.76 -5.38
C PHE A 58 -3.61 -14.80 -6.50
N THR A 59 -2.83 -13.75 -6.76
CA THR A 59 -3.12 -12.79 -7.83
C THR A 59 -1.85 -12.08 -8.28
N ASP A 60 -1.78 -11.73 -9.55
CA ASP A 60 -0.73 -10.89 -10.12
C ASP A 60 -1.04 -9.38 -10.00
N TYR A 61 -2.26 -9.02 -9.59
CA TYR A 61 -2.66 -7.63 -9.39
C TYR A 61 -2.20 -7.13 -8.01
N LYS A 62 -0.89 -7.00 -7.87
CA LYS A 62 -0.18 -6.71 -6.62
C LYS A 62 1.00 -5.76 -6.81
N ALA A 63 1.39 -5.05 -5.75
CA ALA A 63 2.46 -4.06 -5.78
C ALA A 63 3.83 -4.63 -6.19
N THR A 64 4.14 -5.88 -5.86
CA THR A 64 5.39 -6.53 -6.28
C THR A 64 5.51 -6.73 -7.79
N ASN A 65 4.39 -6.66 -8.53
CA ASN A 65 4.34 -6.75 -10.00
C ASN A 65 4.25 -5.37 -10.67
N THR A 66 4.40 -4.28 -9.92
CA THR A 66 4.49 -2.90 -10.43
C THR A 66 5.94 -2.42 -10.41
N PRO A 67 6.29 -1.27 -11.01
CA PRO A 67 7.63 -0.70 -10.88
C PRO A 67 8.11 -0.50 -9.43
N ALA A 68 7.18 -0.36 -8.47
CA ALA A 68 7.52 -0.36 -7.05
C ALA A 68 8.31 -1.61 -6.62
N GLY A 69 7.97 -2.80 -7.14
CA GLY A 69 8.70 -4.06 -6.92
C GLY A 69 8.83 -4.48 -5.45
N ARG A 70 7.96 -3.98 -4.56
CA ARG A 70 8.10 -4.06 -3.11
C ARG A 70 6.83 -4.55 -2.44
N ASP A 71 6.99 -5.26 -1.31
CA ASP A 71 5.88 -5.57 -0.40
C ASP A 71 5.69 -4.40 0.57
N LEU A 72 4.79 -3.49 0.20
CA LEU A 72 4.55 -2.26 0.94
C LEU A 72 3.86 -2.52 2.27
N VAL A 73 3.04 -3.58 2.38
CA VAL A 73 2.41 -3.94 3.66
C VAL A 73 3.47 -4.47 4.63
N LYS A 74 4.42 -5.29 4.18
CA LYS A 74 5.50 -5.79 5.03
C LYS A 74 6.34 -4.64 5.58
N GLU A 75 6.76 -3.71 4.73
CA GLU A 75 7.55 -2.55 5.16
C GLU A 75 6.80 -1.67 6.16
N PHE A 76 5.50 -1.46 5.94
CA PHE A 76 4.64 -0.75 6.88
C PHE A 76 4.57 -1.45 8.24
N VAL A 77 4.24 -2.74 8.26
CA VAL A 77 4.10 -3.52 9.49
C VAL A 77 5.40 -3.54 10.28
N ASP A 78 6.53 -3.74 9.61
CA ASP A 78 7.85 -3.74 10.26
C ASP A 78 8.16 -2.37 10.88
N ALA A 79 7.86 -1.27 10.19
CA ALA A 79 8.08 0.09 10.69
C ALA A 79 7.17 0.44 11.89
N VAL A 80 5.88 0.13 11.80
CA VAL A 80 4.89 0.40 12.85
C VAL A 80 5.22 -0.39 14.12
N ARG A 81 5.57 -1.67 13.99
CA ARG A 81 5.97 -2.52 15.11
C ARG A 81 7.28 -2.07 15.75
N ALA A 82 8.25 -1.60 14.96
CA ALA A 82 9.51 -1.06 15.48
C ALA A 82 9.29 0.16 16.38
N GLU A 83 8.25 0.95 16.14
CA GLU A 83 7.89 2.11 16.98
C GLU A 83 7.01 1.74 18.19
N GLY A 84 6.60 0.48 18.32
CA GLY A 84 5.73 -0.02 19.40
C GLY A 84 4.24 0.27 19.19
N LEU A 85 3.84 0.60 17.96
CA LEU A 85 2.45 0.81 17.58
C LEU A 85 1.80 -0.51 17.15
N LYS A 86 0.48 -0.63 17.34
CA LYS A 86 -0.31 -1.79 16.88
C LYS A 86 -0.73 -1.68 15.42
#